data_AF-A0A2E0HL48-F1
#
_entry.id   AF-A0A2E0HL48-F1
#
_cell.length_a   1.000
_cell.length_b   1.000
_cell.length_c   1.000
_cell.angle_alpha   90.00
_cell.angle_beta   90.00
_cell.angle_gamma   90.00
#
_symmetry.space_group_name_H-M   'P 1'
#
loop_
_entity.id
_entity.type
_entity.pdbx_description
1 polymer ?
#
loop_
_entity_poly.entity_id
_entity_poly.type
_entity_poly.pdbx_seq_one_letter_code
_entity_poly.pdbx_strand_id
1 'polypeptide(L)'
;MTLLNRIAHGATGLWAYRQKRQFIRDSHHCRHLQEQRLAQILSTAAPAPAHQAGNLRPDMDWQAFAERVPVTDYLSWEPWIERQLQDQPGKLSSSPIVRHQPTSGSTSAVKWIPYTRQFLQEINRALMVWIGDLYQRYPGIRRGFHYWSVSWIPEQLRATVDDNVNDDLRVLPWWERWIAAQYMAVPDTVARAATSDDTFFASVAWLVARQDLSLLSVWSPTFALSLLQVLQAHQQALARVLEQGAWLQRAGALGDTPCPRAPQRAALLRQGGSVDDPAFLQALWPDLTLISCWDTASSASWAQRLGRRFAHAQVEGKGLWATEGAVTIPLEGSFPLAAQSHFYEFQDLANNRILPAWELQPATGSHTGTNPVPAVSLPVGPGVKTTGSCPGAGNPPGQ
;
A
#
# COMPACT_ATOMS: atom_id res chain seq x y z
N MET A 1 12.09 -4.04 22.41
CA MET A 1 13.02 -4.08 21.25
C MET A 1 14.46 -4.42 21.65
N THR A 2 15.17 -5.17 20.81
CA THR A 2 16.61 -5.46 20.88
C THR A 2 17.44 -4.39 20.13
N LEU A 3 18.77 -4.44 20.29
CA LEU A 3 19.70 -3.60 19.51
C LEU A 3 19.57 -3.87 18.00
N LEU A 4 19.41 -5.14 17.61
CA LEU A 4 19.23 -5.54 16.22
C LEU A 4 17.99 -4.88 15.60
N ASN A 5 16.86 -4.84 16.32
CA ASN A 5 15.65 -4.19 15.80
C ASN A 5 15.88 -2.70 15.54
N ARG A 6 16.59 -2.00 16.44
CA ARG A 6 16.89 -0.57 16.29
C ARG A 6 17.82 -0.30 15.11
N ILE A 7 18.83 -1.16 14.92
CA ILE A 7 19.74 -1.09 13.76
C ILE A 7 18.95 -1.32 12.48
N ALA A 8 18.05 -2.30 12.45
CA ALA A 8 17.20 -2.59 11.30
C ALA A 8 16.30 -1.39 10.93
N HIS A 9 15.63 -0.76 11.91
CA HIS A 9 14.90 0.50 11.66
C HIS A 9 15.81 1.61 11.13
N GLY A 10 17.01 1.77 11.71
CA GLY A 10 17.98 2.77 11.26
C GLY A 10 18.39 2.57 9.80
N ALA A 11 18.67 1.32 9.42
CA ALA A 11 19.01 0.95 8.05
C ALA A 11 17.86 1.20 7.08
N THR A 12 16.64 0.72 7.38
CA THR A 12 15.44 0.97 6.57
C THR A 12 15.20 2.47 6.42
N GLY A 13 15.21 3.21 7.53
CA GLY A 13 14.95 4.65 7.54
C GLY A 13 15.97 5.44 6.73
N LEU A 14 17.25 5.10 6.81
CA LEU A 14 18.30 5.76 6.04
C LEU A 14 18.18 5.46 4.54
N TRP A 15 17.93 4.21 4.18
CA TRP A 15 17.74 3.80 2.78
C TRP A 15 16.52 4.50 2.16
N ALA A 16 15.36 4.39 2.82
CA ALA A 16 14.12 4.98 2.37
C ALA A 16 14.20 6.51 2.29
N TYR A 17 14.91 7.17 3.22
CA TYR A 17 15.14 8.61 3.17
C TYR A 17 15.94 9.04 1.93
N ARG A 18 16.94 8.25 1.50
CA ARG A 18 17.69 8.55 0.26
C ARG A 18 16.77 8.46 -0.96
N GLN A 19 15.89 7.46 -1.00
CA GLN A 19 14.90 7.30 -2.07
C GLN A 19 13.91 8.47 -2.09
N LYS A 20 13.38 8.87 -0.93
CA LYS A 20 12.54 10.07 -0.80
C LYS A 20 13.23 11.33 -1.32
N ARG A 21 14.48 11.59 -0.92
CA ARG A 21 15.23 12.77 -1.38
C ARG A 21 15.51 12.75 -2.88
N GLN A 22 15.76 11.58 -3.44
CA GLN A 22 15.94 11.42 -4.89
C GLN A 22 14.62 11.72 -5.61
N PHE A 23 13.50 11.17 -5.10
CA PHE A 23 12.16 11.44 -5.63
C PHE A 23 11.83 12.92 -5.70
N ILE A 24 12.01 13.64 -4.58
CA ILE A 24 11.73 15.08 -4.52
C ILE A 24 12.60 15.84 -5.53
N ARG A 25 13.90 15.54 -5.61
CA ARG A 25 14.81 16.23 -6.53
C ARG A 25 14.42 16.07 -7.98
N ASP A 26 14.11 14.85 -8.41
CA ASP A 26 13.83 14.61 -9.83
C ASP A 26 12.39 14.95 -10.20
N SER A 27 11.49 15.09 -9.23
CA SER A 27 10.08 15.44 -9.49
C SER A 27 9.89 16.74 -10.29
N HIS A 28 10.88 17.63 -10.26
CA HIS A 28 10.94 18.85 -11.10
C HIS A 28 11.18 18.57 -12.59
N HIS A 29 11.50 17.33 -12.97
CA HIS A 29 11.79 16.90 -14.34
C HIS A 29 10.82 15.78 -14.78
N CYS A 30 9.52 15.96 -14.50
CA CYS A 30 8.47 14.95 -14.75
C CYS A 30 8.51 14.35 -16.16
N ARG A 31 8.62 15.19 -17.20
CA ARG A 31 8.70 14.73 -18.60
C ARG A 31 9.85 13.76 -18.83
N HIS A 32 11.06 14.17 -18.44
CA HIS A 32 12.26 13.35 -18.62
C HIS A 32 12.15 12.02 -17.86
N LEU A 33 11.63 12.04 -16.63
CA LEU A 33 11.40 10.82 -15.85
C LEU A 33 10.43 9.86 -16.53
N GLN A 34 9.30 10.38 -17.03
CA GLN A 34 8.28 9.56 -17.67
C GLN A 34 8.75 9.01 -19.03
N GLU A 35 9.48 9.80 -19.82
CA GLU A 35 10.13 9.33 -21.06
C GLU A 35 11.14 8.20 -20.77
N GLN A 36 11.93 8.32 -19.69
CA GLN A 36 12.82 7.23 -19.24
C GLN A 36 12.05 5.98 -18.80
N ARG A 37 10.91 6.13 -18.10
CA ARG A 37 10.06 4.99 -17.70
C ARG A 37 9.45 4.30 -18.90
N LEU A 38 8.93 5.06 -19.87
CA LEU A 38 8.41 4.53 -21.12
C LEU A 38 9.50 3.75 -21.87
N ALA A 39 10.68 4.33 -22.07
CA ALA A 39 11.79 3.65 -22.74
C ALA A 39 12.18 2.33 -22.04
N GLN A 40 12.22 2.31 -20.70
CA GLN A 40 12.49 1.08 -19.96
C GLN A 40 11.40 0.02 -20.18
N ILE A 41 10.13 0.40 -20.11
CA ILE A 41 8.99 -0.50 -20.34
C ILE A 41 9.01 -1.03 -21.78
N LEU A 42 9.21 -0.17 -22.77
CA LEU A 42 9.28 -0.56 -24.18
C LEU A 42 10.44 -1.52 -24.46
N SER A 43 11.59 -1.34 -23.81
CA SER A 43 12.75 -2.24 -23.98
C SER A 43 12.46 -3.69 -23.57
N THR A 44 11.55 -3.90 -22.61
CA THR A 44 11.15 -5.25 -22.17
C THR A 44 9.86 -5.74 -22.82
N ALA A 45 8.95 -4.84 -23.19
CA ALA A 45 7.70 -5.19 -23.87
C ALA A 45 7.92 -5.51 -25.35
N ALA A 46 8.66 -4.67 -26.10
CA ALA A 46 8.78 -4.79 -27.55
C ALA A 46 9.24 -6.16 -28.08
N PRO A 47 10.17 -6.88 -27.43
CA PRO A 47 10.57 -8.22 -27.88
C PRO A 47 9.50 -9.30 -27.69
N ALA A 48 8.47 -9.05 -26.89
CA ALA A 48 7.53 -10.08 -26.47
C ALA A 48 6.45 -10.36 -27.54
N PRO A 49 6.03 -11.63 -27.72
CA PRO A 49 5.06 -12.04 -28.75
C PRO A 49 3.76 -11.22 -28.78
N ALA A 50 3.26 -10.77 -27.63
CA ALA A 50 2.01 -10.02 -27.56
C ALA A 50 2.04 -8.69 -28.32
N HIS A 51 3.23 -8.12 -28.56
CA HIS A 51 3.39 -6.79 -29.15
C HIS A 51 3.87 -6.83 -30.61
N GLN A 52 4.13 -8.03 -31.17
CA GLN A 52 4.65 -8.19 -32.53
C GLN A 52 3.70 -7.62 -33.59
N ALA A 53 2.39 -7.87 -33.44
CA ALA A 53 1.37 -7.36 -34.37
C ALA A 53 1.26 -5.83 -34.35
N GLY A 54 1.58 -5.20 -33.22
CA GLY A 54 1.57 -3.74 -33.05
C GLY A 54 2.87 -3.06 -33.46
N ASN A 55 3.90 -3.81 -33.87
CA ASN A 55 5.24 -3.30 -34.21
C ASN A 55 5.81 -2.34 -33.14
N LEU A 56 5.62 -2.71 -31.86
CA LEU A 56 6.15 -1.97 -30.72
C LEU A 56 7.67 -1.95 -30.80
N ARG A 57 8.30 -0.77 -30.59
CA ARG A 57 9.76 -0.63 -30.65
C ARG A 57 10.32 -0.01 -29.38
N PRO A 58 11.53 -0.40 -28.95
CA PRO A 58 12.18 0.17 -27.76
C PRO A 58 12.48 1.68 -27.84
N ASP A 59 12.58 2.23 -29.05
CA ASP A 59 13.01 3.60 -29.33
C ASP A 59 11.86 4.59 -29.56
N MET A 60 10.60 4.16 -29.38
CA MET A 60 9.46 5.06 -29.52
C MET A 60 9.49 6.14 -28.45
N ASP A 61 9.32 7.39 -28.87
CA ASP A 61 8.87 8.44 -27.97
C ASP A 61 7.38 8.28 -27.65
N TRP A 62 6.88 9.15 -26.76
CA TRP A 62 5.49 9.08 -26.33
C TRP A 62 4.50 9.27 -27.49
N GLN A 63 4.75 10.19 -28.42
CA GLN A 63 3.83 10.45 -29.53
C GLN A 63 3.73 9.22 -30.44
N ALA A 64 4.87 8.65 -30.81
CA ALA A 64 4.92 7.46 -31.63
C ALA A 64 4.26 6.25 -30.95
N PHE A 65 4.42 6.12 -29.63
CA PHE A 65 3.77 5.09 -28.82
C PHE A 65 2.24 5.29 -28.80
N ALA A 66 1.76 6.48 -28.43
CA ALA A 66 0.34 6.79 -28.30
C ALA A 66 -0.43 6.67 -29.63
N GLU A 67 0.22 6.95 -30.77
CA GLU A 67 -0.37 6.74 -32.09
C GLU A 67 -0.55 5.26 -32.46
N ARG A 68 0.30 4.37 -31.91
CA ARG A 68 0.40 2.97 -32.34
C ARG A 68 -0.28 2.00 -31.38
N VAL A 69 -0.25 2.33 -30.09
CA VAL A 69 -0.79 1.47 -29.03
C VAL A 69 -2.14 2.05 -28.58
N PRO A 70 -3.26 1.38 -28.89
CA PRO A 70 -4.56 1.87 -28.47
C PRO A 70 -4.72 1.77 -26.96
N VAL A 71 -5.57 2.64 -26.41
CA VAL A 71 -6.06 2.48 -25.04
C VAL A 71 -6.90 1.20 -24.96
N THR A 72 -6.54 0.34 -24.02
CA THR A 72 -7.12 -1.00 -23.87
C THR A 72 -7.56 -1.25 -22.43
N ASP A 73 -8.30 -2.34 -22.24
CA ASP A 73 -8.74 -2.81 -20.93
C ASP A 73 -8.20 -4.21 -20.64
N TYR A 74 -8.59 -4.79 -19.50
CA TYR A 74 -8.15 -6.13 -19.12
C TYR A 74 -8.54 -7.21 -20.14
N LEU A 75 -9.74 -7.12 -20.74
CA LEU A 75 -10.25 -8.13 -21.67
C LEU A 75 -9.41 -8.19 -22.95
N SER A 76 -8.82 -7.05 -23.34
CA SER A 76 -7.88 -6.98 -24.45
C SER A 76 -6.62 -7.84 -24.23
N TRP A 77 -6.23 -8.06 -22.98
CA TRP A 77 -5.00 -8.78 -22.60
C TRP A 77 -5.25 -10.16 -21.99
N GLU A 78 -6.47 -10.45 -21.56
CA GLU A 78 -6.86 -11.72 -20.92
C GLU A 78 -6.38 -12.96 -21.70
N PRO A 79 -6.55 -13.07 -23.04
CA PRO A 79 -6.08 -14.24 -23.78
C PRO A 79 -4.56 -14.44 -23.70
N TRP A 80 -3.78 -13.36 -23.59
CA TRP A 80 -2.32 -13.43 -23.44
C TRP A 80 -1.92 -13.81 -22.02
N ILE A 81 -2.66 -13.33 -21.02
CA ILE A 81 -2.47 -13.67 -19.60
C ILE A 81 -2.76 -15.15 -19.36
N GLU A 82 -3.89 -15.66 -19.86
CA GLU A 82 -4.26 -17.08 -19.76
C GLU A 82 -3.21 -17.97 -20.43
N ARG A 83 -2.78 -17.57 -21.62
CA ARG A 83 -1.69 -18.20 -22.37
C ARG A 83 -0.36 -18.21 -21.62
N GLN A 84 -0.10 -17.22 -20.77
CA GLN A 84 1.10 -17.15 -19.93
C GLN A 84 0.95 -18.04 -18.70
N LEU A 85 -0.25 -18.13 -18.12
CA LEU A 85 -0.56 -19.04 -17.00
C LEU A 85 -0.44 -20.52 -17.39
N GLN A 86 -0.77 -20.87 -18.65
CA GLN A 86 -0.62 -22.22 -19.21
C GLN A 86 0.81 -22.58 -19.64
N ASP A 87 1.83 -21.95 -19.04
CA ASP A 87 3.25 -22.36 -19.15
C ASP A 87 4.06 -21.79 -20.35
N GLN A 88 3.80 -20.54 -20.72
CA GLN A 88 4.65 -19.82 -21.68
C GLN A 88 5.12 -18.47 -21.11
N PRO A 89 6.21 -18.47 -20.31
CA PRO A 89 6.80 -17.24 -19.82
C PRO A 89 7.29 -16.36 -20.97
N GLY A 90 7.32 -15.04 -20.76
CA GLY A 90 7.86 -14.09 -21.74
C GLY A 90 6.87 -13.62 -22.82
N LYS A 91 5.58 -13.99 -22.74
CA LYS A 91 4.56 -13.61 -23.73
C LYS A 91 4.23 -12.12 -23.74
N LEU A 92 4.15 -11.50 -22.57
CA LEU A 92 3.74 -10.10 -22.39
C LEU A 92 4.92 -9.14 -22.26
N SER A 93 6.07 -9.64 -21.77
CA SER A 93 7.31 -8.88 -21.55
C SER A 93 8.48 -9.86 -21.42
N SER A 94 9.67 -9.46 -21.83
CA SER A 94 10.92 -10.19 -21.58
C SER A 94 11.40 -10.12 -20.12
N SER A 95 10.82 -9.24 -19.30
CA SER A 95 11.06 -9.24 -17.85
C SER A 95 10.48 -10.53 -17.23
N PRO A 96 11.26 -11.31 -16.46
CA PRO A 96 10.77 -12.55 -15.85
C PRO A 96 9.51 -12.34 -15.03
N ILE A 97 8.50 -13.19 -15.27
CA ILE A 97 7.29 -13.27 -14.44
C ILE A 97 7.67 -13.88 -13.09
N VAL A 98 7.25 -13.24 -11.99
CA VAL A 98 7.49 -13.74 -10.63
C VAL A 98 6.24 -14.41 -10.07
N ARG A 99 5.06 -13.82 -10.31
CA ARG A 99 3.77 -14.36 -9.89
C ARG A 99 2.63 -13.68 -10.65
N HIS A 100 1.43 -14.21 -10.52
CA HIS A 100 0.20 -13.54 -10.95
C HIS A 100 -0.63 -13.19 -9.72
N GLN A 101 -1.02 -11.92 -9.59
CA GLN A 101 -1.84 -11.45 -8.48
C GLN A 101 -3.31 -11.44 -8.90
N PRO A 102 -4.18 -12.23 -8.25
CA PRO A 102 -5.61 -12.14 -8.47
C PRO A 102 -6.14 -10.80 -7.94
N THR A 103 -7.10 -10.23 -8.66
CA THR A 103 -7.89 -9.08 -8.21
C THR A 103 -9.38 -9.32 -8.47
N SER A 104 -10.19 -9.08 -7.43
CA SER A 104 -11.64 -9.12 -7.49
C SER A 104 -12.14 -7.76 -7.99
N GLY A 105 -12.08 -7.54 -9.31
CA GLY A 105 -12.78 -6.41 -9.92
C GLY A 105 -14.30 -6.53 -9.72
N SER A 106 -15.05 -5.55 -10.21
CA SER A 106 -16.53 -5.54 -10.18
C SER A 106 -17.19 -6.62 -11.06
N THR A 107 -16.41 -7.46 -11.74
CA THR A 107 -16.86 -8.56 -12.63
C THR A 107 -16.74 -9.91 -11.92
N SER A 108 -17.63 -10.85 -12.22
CA SER A 108 -17.69 -12.19 -11.59
C SER A 108 -16.47 -13.09 -11.85
N ALA A 109 -15.65 -12.76 -12.85
CA ALA A 109 -14.40 -13.46 -13.16
C ALA A 109 -13.18 -12.77 -12.52
N VAL A 110 -12.28 -13.58 -11.94
CA VAL A 110 -11.03 -13.12 -11.33
C VAL A 110 -10.07 -12.64 -12.41
N LYS A 111 -9.56 -11.41 -12.25
CA LYS A 111 -8.50 -10.87 -13.12
C LYS A 111 -7.14 -11.27 -12.56
N TRP A 112 -6.23 -11.73 -13.42
CA TRP A 112 -4.89 -12.17 -13.04
C TRP A 112 -3.84 -11.19 -13.54
N ILE A 113 -3.30 -10.37 -12.64
CA ILE A 113 -2.34 -9.33 -13.00
C ILE A 113 -0.91 -9.90 -12.96
N PRO A 114 -0.14 -9.85 -14.06
CA PRO A 114 1.20 -10.41 -14.11
C PRO A 114 2.21 -9.52 -13.38
N TYR A 115 2.84 -10.05 -12.32
CA TYR A 115 3.88 -9.34 -11.57
C TYR A 115 5.25 -9.78 -12.06
N THR A 116 5.86 -8.97 -12.92
CA THR A 116 7.22 -9.20 -13.39
C THR A 116 8.26 -8.66 -12.40
N ARG A 117 9.52 -9.10 -12.54
CA ARG A 117 10.62 -8.56 -11.73
C ARG A 117 10.76 -7.05 -11.88
N GLN A 118 10.61 -6.51 -13.11
CA GLN A 118 10.61 -5.07 -13.34
C GLN A 118 9.46 -4.39 -12.59
N PHE A 119 8.23 -4.89 -12.72
CA PHE A 119 7.06 -4.29 -12.07
C PHE A 119 7.21 -4.25 -10.54
N LEU A 120 7.71 -5.32 -9.92
CA LEU A 120 7.99 -5.35 -8.48
C LEU A 120 9.01 -4.29 -8.05
N GLN A 121 10.03 -4.01 -8.88
CA GLN A 121 10.99 -2.93 -8.61
C GLN A 121 10.33 -1.55 -8.70
N GLU A 122 9.38 -1.36 -9.62
CA GLU A 122 8.64 -0.12 -9.77
C GLU A 122 7.75 0.16 -8.55
N ILE A 123 7.03 -0.87 -8.06
CA ILE A 123 6.27 -0.75 -6.81
C ILE A 123 7.19 -0.51 -5.62
N ASN A 124 8.33 -1.21 -5.53
CA ASN A 124 9.28 -0.98 -4.43
C ASN A 124 9.81 0.45 -4.41
N ARG A 125 10.04 1.08 -5.58
CA ARG A 125 10.43 2.50 -5.64
C ARG A 125 9.39 3.40 -4.99
N ALA A 126 8.11 3.24 -5.32
CA ALA A 126 7.02 4.01 -4.72
C ALA A 126 6.97 3.77 -3.20
N LEU A 127 7.08 2.50 -2.79
CA LEU A 127 7.03 2.09 -1.40
C LEU A 127 8.15 2.71 -0.58
N MET A 128 9.39 2.69 -1.08
CA MET A 128 10.53 3.25 -0.36
C MET A 128 10.46 4.77 -0.21
N VAL A 129 9.91 5.50 -1.18
CA VAL A 129 9.68 6.94 -1.04
C VAL A 129 8.70 7.21 0.10
N TRP A 130 7.59 6.47 0.12
CA TRP A 130 6.58 6.60 1.17
C TRP A 130 7.10 6.18 2.55
N ILE A 131 7.80 5.05 2.67
CA ILE A 131 8.45 4.65 3.94
C ILE A 131 9.42 5.74 4.42
N GLY A 132 10.16 6.38 3.51
CA GLY A 132 11.05 7.48 3.83
C GLY A 132 10.30 8.66 4.45
N ASP A 133 9.12 8.98 3.94
CA ASP A 133 8.24 10.00 4.50
C ASP A 133 7.67 9.60 5.86
N LEU A 134 7.16 8.37 5.98
CA LEU A 134 6.65 7.81 7.23
C LEU A 134 7.66 7.93 8.36
N TYR A 135 8.89 7.51 8.11
CA TYR A 135 9.97 7.53 9.09
C TYR A 135 10.40 8.96 9.48
N GLN A 136 10.12 9.96 8.64
CA GLN A 136 10.45 11.36 8.92
C GLN A 136 9.31 12.09 9.64
N ARG A 137 8.06 11.89 9.19
CA ARG A 137 6.87 12.54 9.76
C ARG A 137 6.43 11.93 11.09
N TYR A 138 6.62 10.61 11.24
CA TYR A 138 6.19 9.86 12.41
C TYR A 138 7.38 9.13 13.06
N PRO A 139 8.36 9.85 13.63
CA PRO A 139 9.57 9.23 14.19
C PRO A 139 9.29 8.22 15.31
N GLY A 140 8.12 8.28 15.95
CA GLY A 140 7.65 7.31 16.95
C GLY A 140 7.57 5.87 16.42
N ILE A 141 7.33 5.67 15.11
CA ILE A 141 7.27 4.33 14.51
C ILE A 141 8.63 3.60 14.59
N ARG A 142 9.74 4.30 14.83
CA ARG A 142 11.08 3.67 14.98
C ARG A 142 11.31 3.05 16.35
N ARG A 143 10.40 3.29 17.31
CA ARG A 143 10.55 2.93 18.72
C ARG A 143 9.82 1.65 19.10
N GLY A 144 9.19 0.99 18.14
CA GLY A 144 8.41 -0.21 18.37
C GLY A 144 8.36 -1.10 17.15
N PHE A 145 7.37 -1.97 17.10
CA PHE A 145 7.19 -2.93 16.03
C PHE A 145 6.06 -2.50 15.11
N HIS A 146 6.14 -2.96 13.86
CA HIS A 146 5.19 -2.63 12.82
C HIS A 146 4.34 -3.85 12.52
N TYR A 147 3.06 -3.62 12.25
CA TYR A 147 2.24 -4.61 11.57
C TYR A 147 1.93 -4.12 10.17
N TRP A 148 2.17 -4.99 9.20
CA TRP A 148 1.83 -4.79 7.80
C TRP A 148 0.87 -5.91 7.43
N SER A 149 -0.30 -5.57 6.89
CA SER A 149 -1.31 -6.57 6.57
C SER A 149 -0.77 -7.63 5.62
N VAL A 150 -1.23 -8.85 5.80
CA VAL A 150 -1.14 -9.94 4.84
C VAL A 150 -2.32 -9.73 3.88
N SER A 151 -2.05 -9.47 2.60
CA SER A 151 -3.11 -9.18 1.61
C SER A 151 -4.18 -10.28 1.58
N TRP A 152 -5.45 -9.88 1.53
CA TRP A 152 -6.60 -10.78 1.63
C TRP A 152 -6.91 -11.43 0.27
N ILE A 153 -6.67 -12.74 0.16
CA ILE A 153 -7.23 -13.57 -0.91
C ILE A 153 -8.55 -14.18 -0.41
N PRO A 154 -9.67 -14.05 -1.15
CA PRO A 154 -10.92 -14.75 -0.83
C PRO A 154 -10.68 -16.26 -0.61
N GLU A 155 -11.33 -16.85 0.39
CA GLU A 155 -11.13 -18.26 0.78
C GLU A 155 -11.20 -19.24 -0.41
N GLN A 156 -12.10 -18.95 -1.36
CA GLN A 156 -12.31 -19.74 -2.60
C GLN A 156 -11.10 -19.78 -3.53
N LEU A 157 -10.24 -18.75 -3.47
CA LEU A 157 -9.02 -18.64 -4.28
C LEU A 157 -7.78 -19.10 -3.52
N ARG A 158 -7.85 -19.34 -2.20
CA ARG A 158 -6.69 -19.85 -1.44
C ARG A 158 -6.30 -21.28 -1.84
N ALA A 159 -7.26 -22.09 -2.26
CA ALA A 159 -6.99 -23.46 -2.71
C ALA A 159 -6.33 -23.52 -4.10
N THR A 160 -6.40 -22.45 -4.88
CA THR A 160 -5.92 -22.39 -6.28
C THR A 160 -4.73 -21.46 -6.47
N VAL A 161 -4.37 -20.69 -5.45
CA VAL A 161 -3.28 -19.72 -5.48
C VAL A 161 -2.11 -20.25 -4.68
N ASP A 162 -0.93 -20.29 -5.31
CA ASP A 162 0.34 -20.67 -4.68
C ASP A 162 0.63 -19.83 -3.42
N ASP A 163 1.32 -20.40 -2.42
CA ASP A 163 1.68 -19.78 -1.13
C ASP A 163 2.40 -18.42 -1.28
N ASN A 164 2.82 -18.11 -2.50
CA ASN A 164 3.61 -16.97 -2.89
C ASN A 164 2.85 -15.66 -3.09
N VAL A 165 1.51 -15.65 -3.06
CA VAL A 165 0.69 -14.46 -3.36
C VAL A 165 0.35 -13.62 -2.11
N ASN A 166 0.58 -14.15 -0.91
CA ASN A 166 -0.10 -13.71 0.30
C ASN A 166 0.68 -12.70 1.18
N ASP A 167 1.69 -11.97 0.69
CA ASP A 167 2.52 -11.13 1.58
C ASP A 167 2.94 -9.81 0.91
N ASP A 168 2.51 -8.68 1.50
CA ASP A 168 2.81 -7.32 1.04
C ASP A 168 4.33 -7.04 1.09
N LEU A 169 5.06 -7.69 1.99
CA LEU A 169 6.52 -7.61 2.05
C LEU A 169 7.20 -8.36 0.89
N ARG A 170 6.49 -9.20 0.12
CA ARG A 170 7.05 -9.83 -1.09
C ARG A 170 7.21 -8.85 -2.25
N VAL A 171 6.71 -7.62 -2.11
CA VAL A 171 7.08 -6.53 -3.02
C VAL A 171 8.51 -6.06 -2.76
N LEU A 172 9.02 -6.27 -1.55
CA LEU A 172 10.40 -5.95 -1.19
C LEU A 172 11.37 -7.00 -1.76
N PRO A 173 12.56 -6.59 -2.22
CA PRO A 173 13.70 -7.47 -2.38
C PRO A 173 13.95 -8.31 -1.12
N TRP A 174 14.47 -9.52 -1.30
CA TRP A 174 14.63 -10.50 -0.21
C TRP A 174 15.41 -9.95 1.01
N TRP A 175 16.40 -9.08 0.79
CA TRP A 175 17.21 -8.50 1.85
C TRP A 175 16.47 -7.38 2.60
N GLU A 176 15.68 -6.55 1.88
CA GLU A 176 14.80 -5.54 2.50
C GLU A 176 13.74 -6.23 3.36
N ARG A 177 13.17 -7.33 2.87
CA ARG A 177 12.25 -8.18 3.63
C ARG A 177 12.92 -8.76 4.88
N TRP A 178 14.15 -9.24 4.78
CA TRP A 178 14.87 -9.79 5.94
C TRP A 178 15.11 -8.71 7.01
N ILE A 179 15.48 -7.49 6.61
CA ILE A 179 15.62 -6.35 7.53
C ILE A 179 14.26 -6.00 8.14
N ALA A 180 13.21 -5.94 7.33
CA ALA A 180 11.86 -5.62 7.78
C ALA A 180 11.32 -6.64 8.78
N ALA A 181 11.55 -7.93 8.54
CA ALA A 181 11.16 -9.03 9.41
C ALA A 181 11.71 -8.87 10.84
N GLN A 182 12.84 -8.16 11.03
CA GLN A 182 13.38 -7.90 12.35
C GLN A 182 12.46 -7.03 13.21
N TYR A 183 11.57 -6.23 12.64
CA TYR A 183 10.68 -5.36 13.40
C TYR A 183 9.19 -5.56 13.06
N MET A 184 8.84 -6.69 12.44
CA MET A 184 7.43 -7.09 12.26
C MET A 184 6.83 -7.65 13.54
N ALA A 185 5.61 -7.21 13.85
CA ALA A 185 4.86 -7.59 15.06
C ALA A 185 4.33 -9.03 15.00
N VAL A 186 3.99 -9.50 13.79
CA VAL A 186 3.36 -10.79 13.53
C VAL A 186 4.32 -11.62 12.66
N PRO A 187 4.62 -12.88 13.01
CA PRO A 187 5.47 -13.75 12.20
C PRO A 187 4.79 -14.16 10.88
N ASP A 188 5.59 -14.27 9.82
CA ASP A 188 5.11 -14.66 8.47
C ASP A 188 4.42 -16.04 8.46
N THR A 189 4.73 -16.92 9.40
CA THR A 189 4.09 -18.25 9.51
C THR A 189 2.60 -18.16 9.79
N VAL A 190 2.13 -17.06 10.40
CA VAL A 190 0.69 -16.82 10.66
C VAL A 190 -0.11 -16.79 9.36
N ALA A 191 0.47 -16.30 8.27
CA ALA A 191 -0.18 -16.26 6.96
C ALA A 191 -0.39 -17.65 6.34
N ARG A 192 0.22 -18.70 6.90
CA ARG A 192 0.11 -20.10 6.47
C ARG A 192 -0.90 -20.91 7.28
N ALA A 193 -1.59 -20.27 8.23
CA ALA A 193 -2.63 -20.94 9.00
C ALA A 193 -3.73 -21.48 8.08
N ALA A 194 -4.31 -22.61 8.46
CA ALA A 194 -5.24 -23.35 7.61
C ALA A 194 -6.52 -22.57 7.25
N THR A 195 -6.93 -21.60 8.08
CA THR A 195 -8.16 -20.84 7.88
C THR A 195 -7.94 -19.34 8.08
N SER A 196 -8.85 -18.53 7.50
CA SER A 196 -8.83 -17.08 7.75
C SER A 196 -9.09 -16.76 9.22
N ASP A 197 -9.95 -17.53 9.90
CA ASP A 197 -10.26 -17.32 11.31
C ASP A 197 -9.01 -17.53 12.19
N ASP A 198 -8.25 -18.61 11.94
CA ASP A 198 -6.99 -18.87 12.63
C ASP A 198 -5.93 -17.79 12.35
N THR A 199 -5.85 -17.32 11.10
CA THR A 199 -4.94 -16.22 10.71
C THR A 199 -5.25 -14.95 11.49
N PHE A 200 -6.53 -14.56 11.57
CA PHE A 200 -6.96 -13.37 12.30
C PHE A 200 -6.73 -13.55 13.80
N PHE A 201 -7.11 -14.69 14.38
CA PHE A 201 -6.92 -14.96 15.80
C PHE A 201 -5.43 -14.90 16.20
N ALA A 202 -4.56 -15.57 15.43
CA ALA A 202 -3.12 -15.58 15.68
C ALA A 202 -2.50 -14.18 15.48
N SER A 203 -2.94 -13.43 14.46
CA SER A 203 -2.53 -12.03 14.26
C SER A 203 -2.89 -11.17 15.46
N VAL A 204 -4.13 -11.24 15.95
CA VAL A 204 -4.58 -10.49 17.12
C VAL A 204 -3.80 -10.89 18.37
N ALA A 205 -3.52 -12.18 18.59
CA ALA A 205 -2.71 -12.64 19.72
C ALA A 205 -1.31 -12.00 19.71
N TRP A 206 -0.64 -12.01 18.55
CA TRP A 206 0.67 -11.36 18.39
C TRP A 206 0.57 -9.85 18.58
N LEU A 207 -0.40 -9.18 17.97
CA LEU A 207 -0.62 -7.74 18.13
C LEU A 207 -0.84 -7.36 19.59
N VAL A 208 -1.70 -8.06 20.33
CA VAL A 208 -1.94 -7.80 21.76
C VAL A 208 -0.68 -8.04 22.59
N ALA A 209 0.13 -9.04 22.26
CA ALA A 209 1.40 -9.27 22.93
C ALA A 209 2.39 -8.10 22.77
N ARG A 210 2.26 -7.29 21.71
CA ARG A 210 3.09 -6.11 21.45
C ARG A 210 2.54 -4.87 22.14
N GLN A 211 2.91 -4.62 23.39
CA GLN A 211 2.70 -3.28 23.97
C GLN A 211 3.48 -2.19 23.20
N ASP A 212 4.60 -2.58 22.60
CA ASP A 212 5.48 -1.76 21.78
C ASP A 212 5.07 -1.74 20.30
N LEU A 213 3.80 -1.98 19.98
CA LEU A 213 3.28 -1.77 18.62
C LEU A 213 3.28 -0.27 18.32
N SER A 214 3.96 0.14 17.25
CA SER A 214 4.15 1.55 16.91
C SER A 214 3.56 1.96 15.56
N LEU A 215 3.33 0.98 14.66
CA LEU A 215 2.67 1.18 13.37
C LEU A 215 1.68 0.04 13.09
N LEU A 216 0.45 0.40 12.73
CA LEU A 216 -0.54 -0.51 12.15
C LEU A 216 -0.81 -0.11 10.70
N SER A 217 -0.17 -0.78 9.75
CA SER A 217 -0.30 -0.51 8.31
C SER A 217 -1.16 -1.58 7.65
N VAL A 218 -2.38 -1.24 7.23
CA VAL A 218 -3.32 -2.16 6.56
C VAL A 218 -3.91 -1.49 5.33
N TRP A 219 -4.19 -2.19 4.24
CA TRP A 219 -4.79 -1.54 3.06
C TRP A 219 -6.17 -0.96 3.34
N SER A 220 -7.10 -1.80 3.84
CA SER A 220 -8.47 -1.38 4.13
C SER A 220 -8.68 -1.11 5.63
N PRO A 221 -9.34 0.01 6.01
CA PRO A 221 -9.75 0.23 7.39
C PRO A 221 -10.71 -0.84 7.90
N THR A 222 -11.54 -1.45 7.04
CA THR A 222 -12.46 -2.52 7.45
C THR A 222 -11.72 -3.76 7.94
N PHE A 223 -10.54 -4.05 7.39
CA PHE A 223 -9.71 -5.16 7.85
C PHE A 223 -9.21 -4.93 9.29
N ALA A 224 -8.71 -3.73 9.60
CA ALA A 224 -8.33 -3.38 10.97
C ALA A 224 -9.53 -3.45 11.93
N LEU A 225 -10.71 -3.05 11.49
CA LEU A 225 -11.93 -3.18 12.28
C LEU A 225 -12.32 -4.65 12.53
N SER A 226 -12.12 -5.54 11.56
CA SER A 226 -12.33 -6.97 11.75
C SER A 226 -11.33 -7.57 12.75
N LEU A 227 -10.07 -7.11 12.77
CA LEU A 227 -9.13 -7.49 13.83
C LEU A 227 -9.64 -7.07 15.23
N LEU A 228 -10.19 -5.87 15.36
CA LEU A 228 -10.82 -5.42 16.61
C LEU A 228 -12.06 -6.25 16.99
N GLN A 229 -12.87 -6.66 16.02
CA GLN A 229 -14.01 -7.56 16.28
C GLN A 229 -13.55 -8.91 16.83
N VAL A 230 -12.51 -9.49 16.24
CA VAL A 230 -11.90 -10.74 16.73
C VAL A 230 -11.34 -10.55 18.14
N LEU A 231 -10.65 -9.43 18.40
CA LEU A 231 -10.21 -9.07 19.74
C LEU A 231 -11.38 -9.03 20.73
N GLN A 232 -12.45 -8.30 20.40
CA GLN A 232 -13.63 -8.16 21.26
C GLN A 232 -14.32 -9.50 21.53
N ALA A 233 -14.51 -10.32 20.50
CA ALA A 233 -15.21 -11.60 20.61
C ALA A 233 -14.41 -12.66 21.40
N HIS A 234 -13.07 -12.60 21.34
CA HIS A 234 -12.21 -13.66 21.85
C HIS A 234 -11.28 -13.25 23.00
N GLN A 235 -11.54 -12.14 23.72
CA GLN A 235 -10.67 -11.64 24.79
C GLN A 235 -10.24 -12.72 25.80
N GLN A 236 -11.17 -13.54 26.29
CA GLN A 236 -10.87 -14.60 27.26
C GLN A 236 -10.03 -15.74 26.68
N ALA A 237 -10.28 -16.12 25.42
CA ALA A 237 -9.48 -17.12 24.74
C ALA A 237 -8.05 -16.61 24.47
N LEU A 238 -7.93 -15.37 23.97
CA LEU A 238 -6.66 -14.68 23.76
C LEU A 238 -5.88 -14.54 25.08
N ALA A 239 -6.54 -14.17 26.18
CA ALA A 239 -5.89 -14.08 27.48
C ALA A 239 -5.29 -15.43 27.94
N ARG A 240 -6.01 -16.55 27.76
CA ARG A 240 -5.48 -17.89 28.08
C ARG A 240 -4.29 -18.26 27.20
N VAL A 241 -4.38 -17.99 25.90
CA VAL A 241 -3.28 -18.23 24.94
C VAL A 241 -2.05 -17.43 25.34
N LEU A 242 -2.19 -16.13 25.62
CA LEU A 242 -1.10 -15.23 25.98
C LEU A 242 -0.47 -15.56 27.35
N GLU A 243 -1.25 -16.04 28.32
CA GLU A 243 -0.70 -16.45 29.61
C GLU A 243 0.12 -17.73 29.48
N GLN A 244 -0.40 -18.73 28.76
CA GLN A 244 0.22 -20.04 28.65
C GLN A 244 1.36 -20.06 27.62
N GLY A 245 1.27 -19.22 26.59
CA GLY A 245 2.17 -19.26 25.43
C GLY A 245 1.90 -20.47 24.53
N ALA A 246 0.64 -20.88 24.40
CA ALA A 246 0.23 -22.03 23.60
C ALA A 246 -1.12 -21.77 22.90
N TRP A 247 -1.31 -22.31 21.69
CA TRP A 247 -2.52 -22.11 20.88
C TRP A 247 -3.77 -22.85 21.40
N LEU A 248 -3.62 -23.73 22.39
CA LEU A 248 -4.72 -24.47 23.04
C LEU A 248 -5.58 -25.21 22.02
N GLN A 249 -6.88 -24.88 21.95
CA GLN A 249 -7.84 -25.48 21.03
C GLN A 249 -7.46 -25.32 19.55
N ARG A 250 -6.61 -24.33 19.22
CA ARG A 250 -6.13 -24.07 17.85
C ARG A 250 -4.76 -24.69 17.55
N ALA A 251 -4.20 -25.52 18.44
CA ALA A 251 -2.86 -26.10 18.24
C ALA A 251 -2.74 -26.95 16.96
N GLY A 252 -3.83 -27.59 16.51
CA GLY A 252 -3.83 -28.34 15.25
C GLY A 252 -3.70 -27.46 14.00
N ALA A 253 -4.31 -26.27 13.99
CA ALA A 253 -4.29 -25.37 12.83
C ALA A 253 -3.10 -24.39 12.84
N LEU A 254 -2.50 -24.16 14.02
CA LEU A 254 -1.42 -23.19 14.25
C LEU A 254 -0.13 -23.82 14.76
N GLY A 255 -0.01 -25.15 14.70
CA GLY A 255 1.11 -25.90 15.31
C GLY A 255 2.50 -25.46 14.81
N ASP A 256 2.60 -25.09 13.54
CA ASP A 256 3.84 -24.62 12.91
C ASP A 256 4.13 -23.13 13.12
N THR A 257 3.23 -22.41 13.81
CA THR A 257 3.37 -20.98 14.09
C THR A 257 3.76 -20.79 15.56
N PRO A 258 4.79 -19.99 15.87
CA PRO A 258 5.16 -19.71 17.26
C PRO A 258 4.03 -18.96 17.97
N CYS A 259 3.75 -19.34 19.22
CA CYS A 259 2.71 -18.72 20.03
C CYS A 259 3.30 -17.64 20.96
N PRO A 260 2.74 -16.42 21.00
CA PRO A 260 3.23 -15.38 21.89
C PRO A 260 2.86 -15.67 23.34
N ARG A 261 3.81 -15.46 24.26
CA ARG A 261 3.57 -15.48 25.71
C ARG A 261 3.73 -14.08 26.29
N ALA A 262 2.64 -13.51 26.80
CA ALA A 262 2.61 -12.17 27.42
C ALA A 262 1.62 -12.12 28.60
N PRO A 263 1.98 -12.65 29.79
CA PRO A 263 1.05 -12.76 30.93
C PRO A 263 0.49 -11.42 31.44
N GLN A 264 1.27 -10.35 31.40
CA GLN A 264 0.81 -9.01 31.77
C GLN A 264 -0.30 -8.51 30.83
N ARG A 265 -0.18 -8.84 29.54
CA ARG A 265 -1.16 -8.49 28.51
C ARG A 265 -2.42 -9.35 28.62
N ALA A 266 -2.25 -10.62 28.99
CA ALA A 266 -3.37 -11.50 29.34
C ALA A 266 -4.19 -10.96 30.53
N ALA A 267 -3.52 -10.43 31.56
CA ALA A 267 -4.20 -9.82 32.71
C ALA A 267 -5.05 -8.60 32.30
N LEU A 268 -4.52 -7.74 31.41
CA LEU A 268 -5.26 -6.60 30.86
C LEU A 268 -6.52 -7.05 30.10
N LEU A 269 -6.43 -8.10 29.27
CA LEU A 269 -7.60 -8.67 28.59
C LEU A 269 -8.63 -9.26 29.56
N ARG A 270 -8.20 -9.81 30.71
CA ARG A 270 -9.12 -10.37 31.72
C ARG A 270 -9.88 -9.33 32.50
N GLN A 271 -9.26 -8.17 32.74
CA GLN A 271 -9.96 -7.01 33.32
C GLN A 271 -11.13 -6.58 32.43
N GLY A 272 -11.06 -6.91 31.14
CA GLY A 272 -12.09 -6.62 30.16
C GLY A 272 -11.98 -5.18 29.68
N GLY A 273 -12.73 -4.89 28.63
CA GLY A 273 -12.77 -3.59 27.99
C GLY A 273 -13.50 -3.68 26.67
N SER A 274 -13.83 -2.53 26.11
CA SER A 274 -14.45 -2.44 24.79
C SER A 274 -13.45 -1.94 23.77
N VAL A 275 -13.37 -2.58 22.61
CA VAL A 275 -12.61 -2.05 21.46
C VAL A 275 -13.21 -0.75 20.89
N ASP A 276 -14.40 -0.35 21.35
CA ASP A 276 -14.98 0.96 21.06
C ASP A 276 -14.55 2.04 22.05
N ASP A 277 -13.88 1.67 23.16
CA ASP A 277 -13.32 2.60 24.13
C ASP A 277 -11.86 2.95 23.80
N PRO A 278 -11.55 4.22 23.45
CA PRO A 278 -10.19 4.64 23.15
C PRO A 278 -9.21 4.43 24.32
N ALA A 279 -9.65 4.54 25.57
CA ALA A 279 -8.78 4.35 26.72
C ALA A 279 -8.31 2.89 26.83
N PHE A 280 -9.19 1.93 26.54
CA PHE A 280 -8.84 0.52 26.46
C PHE A 280 -7.84 0.24 25.34
N LEU A 281 -8.06 0.79 24.15
CA LEU A 281 -7.14 0.61 23.03
C LEU A 281 -5.78 1.28 23.27
N GLN A 282 -5.75 2.42 23.96
CA GLN A 282 -4.51 3.08 24.39
C GLN A 282 -3.77 2.27 25.45
N ALA A 283 -4.48 1.67 26.41
CA ALA A 283 -3.87 0.77 27.40
C ALA A 283 -3.30 -0.50 26.75
N LEU A 284 -3.97 -1.01 25.70
CA LEU A 284 -3.42 -2.08 24.87
C LEU A 284 -2.19 -1.59 24.10
N TRP A 285 -2.28 -0.54 23.30
CA TRP A 285 -1.18 -0.14 22.44
C TRP A 285 -0.72 1.29 22.74
N PRO A 286 -0.03 1.51 23.87
CA PRO A 286 0.37 2.85 24.31
C PRO A 286 1.38 3.51 23.38
N ASP A 287 2.22 2.72 22.71
CA ASP A 287 3.26 3.22 21.80
C ASP A 287 2.79 3.39 20.34
N LEU A 288 1.51 3.09 20.06
CA LEU A 288 0.96 3.15 18.70
C LEU A 288 0.98 4.60 18.21
N THR A 289 1.89 4.88 17.28
CA THR A 289 2.11 6.23 16.76
C THR A 289 1.24 6.49 15.55
N LEU A 290 1.11 5.49 14.67
CA LEU A 290 0.47 5.65 13.37
C LEU A 290 -0.36 4.43 12.99
N ILE A 291 -1.53 4.72 12.43
CA ILE A 291 -2.35 3.79 11.65
C ILE A 291 -2.35 4.26 10.21
N SER A 292 -2.04 3.38 9.27
CA SER A 292 -2.07 3.73 7.86
C SER A 292 -3.00 2.80 7.08
N CYS A 293 -3.97 3.38 6.38
CA CYS A 293 -4.99 2.70 5.57
C CYS A 293 -5.57 3.62 4.51
N TRP A 294 -6.31 3.09 3.53
CA TRP A 294 -7.09 3.95 2.63
C TRP A 294 -8.13 4.75 3.41
N ASP A 295 -8.18 6.05 3.16
CA ASP A 295 -9.02 7.02 3.86
C ASP A 295 -9.86 7.90 2.91
N THR A 296 -9.84 7.59 1.61
CA THR A 296 -10.62 8.28 0.58
C THR A 296 -11.78 7.42 0.06
N ALA A 297 -12.72 8.05 -0.66
CA ALA A 297 -13.84 7.38 -1.32
C ALA A 297 -14.63 6.44 -0.38
N SER A 298 -14.86 5.19 -0.78
CA SER A 298 -15.62 4.20 0.00
C SER A 298 -14.99 3.86 1.36
N SER A 299 -13.69 4.12 1.55
CA SER A 299 -12.98 3.87 2.80
C SER A 299 -13.06 5.03 3.81
N ALA A 300 -13.44 6.24 3.39
CA ALA A 300 -13.35 7.44 4.23
C ALA A 300 -14.11 7.34 5.56
N SER A 301 -15.37 6.88 5.52
CA SER A 301 -16.18 6.73 6.73
C SER A 301 -15.63 5.67 7.69
N TRP A 302 -15.01 4.61 7.15
CA TRP A 302 -14.40 3.53 7.93
C TRP A 302 -13.08 3.96 8.55
N ALA A 303 -12.25 4.70 7.81
CA ALA A 303 -11.01 5.29 8.33
C ALA A 303 -11.32 6.29 9.46
N GLN A 304 -12.35 7.11 9.32
CA GLN A 304 -12.78 8.01 10.40
C GLN A 304 -13.22 7.25 11.66
N ARG A 305 -13.99 6.16 11.50
CA ARG A 305 -14.37 5.29 12.63
C ARG A 305 -13.16 4.65 13.30
N LEU A 306 -12.18 4.20 12.52
CA LEU A 306 -10.93 3.64 13.03
C LEU A 306 -10.14 4.70 13.81
N GLY A 307 -9.98 5.91 13.25
CA GLY A 307 -9.29 7.02 13.91
C GLY A 307 -9.93 7.44 15.24
N ARG A 308 -11.27 7.44 15.34
CA ARG A 308 -11.97 7.75 16.61
C ARG A 308 -11.67 6.72 17.71
N ARG A 309 -11.54 5.44 17.35
CA ARG A 309 -11.19 4.37 18.31
C ARG A 309 -9.74 4.50 18.79
N PHE A 310 -8.83 4.86 17.89
CA PHE A 310 -7.42 5.07 18.21
C PHE A 310 -7.08 6.55 18.34
N ALA A 311 -7.81 7.27 19.21
CA ALA A 311 -7.69 8.73 19.33
C ALA A 311 -6.30 9.23 19.74
N HIS A 312 -5.46 8.36 20.32
CA HIS A 312 -4.08 8.67 20.69
C HIS A 312 -3.06 8.49 19.54
N ALA A 313 -3.45 7.83 18.45
CA ALA A 313 -2.59 7.58 17.29
C ALA A 313 -2.99 8.46 16.11
N GLN A 314 -2.03 8.76 15.23
CA GLN A 314 -2.30 9.44 13.98
C GLN A 314 -2.86 8.47 12.93
N VAL A 315 -3.60 8.99 11.94
CA VAL A 315 -4.05 8.23 10.77
C VAL A 315 -3.48 8.86 9.50
N GLU A 316 -2.87 8.05 8.61
CA GLU A 316 -2.39 8.50 7.30
C GLU A 316 -2.93 7.61 6.16
N GLY A 317 -3.56 8.27 5.18
CA GLY A 317 -3.97 7.70 3.90
C GLY A 317 -2.81 7.08 3.10
N LYS A 318 -3.07 6.04 2.31
CA LYS A 318 -2.04 5.35 1.50
C LYS A 318 -1.85 5.90 0.07
N GLY A 319 -2.66 6.87 -0.34
CA GLY A 319 -2.73 7.28 -1.75
C GLY A 319 -3.43 6.24 -2.63
N LEU A 320 -3.31 6.39 -3.94
CA LEU A 320 -3.95 5.52 -4.92
C LEU A 320 -3.00 4.39 -5.30
N TRP A 321 -3.24 3.22 -4.72
CA TRP A 321 -2.52 1.98 -5.00
C TRP A 321 -3.53 0.94 -5.47
N ALA A 322 -3.16 0.21 -6.51
CA ALA A 322 -3.95 -0.88 -7.08
C ALA A 322 -3.04 -2.07 -7.36
N THR A 323 -3.66 -3.21 -7.66
CA THR A 323 -2.95 -4.42 -8.09
C THR A 323 -2.10 -4.15 -9.34
N GLU A 324 -2.56 -3.26 -10.21
CA GLU A 324 -1.92 -2.89 -11.47
C GLU A 324 -0.80 -1.84 -11.30
N GLY A 325 -0.69 -1.18 -10.16
CA GLY A 325 0.32 -0.12 -9.98
C GLY A 325 0.09 0.79 -8.77
N ALA A 326 1.15 1.48 -8.35
CA ALA A 326 1.06 2.60 -7.42
C ALA A 326 0.90 3.89 -8.22
N VAL A 327 -0.24 4.57 -8.16
CA VAL A 327 -0.49 5.80 -8.92
C VAL A 327 -0.04 7.02 -8.13
N THR A 328 -0.47 7.16 -6.88
CA THR A 328 -0.04 8.25 -6.01
C THR A 328 0.51 7.72 -4.69
N ILE A 329 1.46 8.47 -4.12
CA ILE A 329 2.08 8.14 -2.84
C ILE A 329 1.87 9.27 -1.83
N PRO A 330 1.65 8.98 -0.54
CA PRO A 330 1.65 10.00 0.50
C PRO A 330 3.06 10.57 0.63
N LEU A 331 3.16 11.90 0.53
CA LEU A 331 4.42 12.63 0.68
C LEU A 331 4.17 14.02 1.25
N GLU A 332 4.67 14.27 2.45
CA GLU A 332 4.66 15.61 3.08
C GLU A 332 3.24 16.23 3.19
N GLY A 333 2.23 15.39 3.40
CA GLY A 333 0.82 15.81 3.49
C GLY A 333 0.11 16.00 2.14
N SER A 334 0.75 15.61 1.04
CA SER A 334 0.19 15.62 -0.32
C SER A 334 0.22 14.20 -0.94
N PHE A 335 -0.38 14.05 -2.12
CA PHE A 335 -0.43 12.78 -2.86
C PHE A 335 0.09 12.94 -4.30
N PRO A 336 1.39 13.23 -4.50
CA PRO A 336 1.95 13.35 -5.84
C PRO A 336 1.87 12.04 -6.62
N LEU A 337 1.90 12.16 -7.94
CA LEU A 337 2.07 11.03 -8.85
C LEU A 337 3.37 10.30 -8.50
N ALA A 338 3.34 8.97 -8.47
CA ALA A 338 4.53 8.14 -8.35
C ALA A 338 5.31 8.09 -9.69
N ALA A 339 5.65 9.27 -10.22
CA ALA A 339 6.22 9.49 -11.56
C ALA A 339 7.57 8.78 -11.81
N GLN A 340 8.21 8.27 -10.76
CA GLN A 340 9.43 7.46 -10.85
C GLN A 340 9.18 5.95 -10.89
N SER A 341 7.95 5.52 -10.65
CA SER A 341 7.58 4.10 -10.57
C SER A 341 7.07 3.60 -11.90
N HIS A 342 5.98 4.16 -12.42
CA HIS A 342 5.38 3.72 -13.68
C HIS A 342 5.36 4.83 -14.73
N PHE A 343 4.99 4.49 -15.96
CA PHE A 343 4.59 5.46 -16.98
C PHE A 343 3.08 5.67 -16.91
N TYR A 344 2.62 6.92 -16.95
CA TYR A 344 1.21 7.27 -16.81
C TYR A 344 0.70 8.12 -17.98
N GLU A 345 -0.47 7.73 -18.45
CA GLU A 345 -1.32 8.50 -19.34
C GLU A 345 -2.67 8.73 -18.66
N PHE A 346 -3.31 9.84 -19.01
CA PHE A 346 -4.57 10.28 -18.43
C PHE A 346 -5.57 10.57 -19.55
N GLN A 347 -6.75 9.97 -19.46
CA GLN A 347 -7.84 10.28 -20.37
C GLN A 347 -8.66 11.46 -19.85
N ASP A 348 -8.74 12.53 -20.63
CA ASP A 348 -9.67 13.63 -20.38
C ASP A 348 -11.10 13.15 -20.66
N LEU A 349 -11.96 13.15 -19.63
CA LEU A 349 -13.33 12.66 -19.75
C LEU A 349 -14.23 13.55 -20.62
N ALA A 350 -13.86 14.80 -20.86
CA ALA A 350 -14.67 15.73 -21.66
C ALA A 350 -14.52 15.49 -23.17
N ASN A 351 -13.33 15.11 -23.62
CA ASN A 351 -12.99 14.98 -25.04
C ASN A 351 -12.32 13.65 -25.41
N ASN A 352 -12.15 12.74 -24.44
CA ASN A 352 -11.47 11.44 -24.56
C ASN A 352 -9.99 11.52 -24.99
N ARG A 353 -9.37 12.70 -24.97
CA ARG A 353 -7.96 12.88 -25.32
C ARG A 353 -7.06 12.21 -24.28
N ILE A 354 -6.04 11.52 -24.75
CA ILE A 354 -4.99 10.94 -23.91
C ILE A 354 -3.88 11.97 -23.72
N LEU A 355 -3.53 12.19 -22.47
CA LEU A 355 -2.55 13.16 -22.01
C LEU A 355 -1.41 12.44 -21.30
N PRO A 356 -0.14 12.76 -21.58
CA PRO A 356 0.96 12.27 -20.77
C PRO A 356 0.99 13.02 -19.43
N ALA A 357 1.62 12.41 -18.42
CA ALA A 357 1.64 12.98 -17.06
C ALA A 357 2.16 14.43 -16.95
N TRP A 358 3.07 14.86 -17.84
CA TRP A 358 3.63 16.22 -17.83
C TRP A 358 2.72 17.28 -18.46
N GLU A 359 1.61 16.90 -19.09
CA GLU A 359 0.59 17.82 -19.61
C GLU A 359 -0.57 18.06 -18.62
N LEU A 360 -0.57 17.36 -17.47
CA LEU A 360 -1.58 17.57 -16.44
C LEU A 360 -1.52 18.99 -15.88
N GLN A 361 -2.69 19.62 -15.80
CA GLN A 361 -2.87 20.93 -15.20
C GLN A 361 -3.59 20.78 -13.85
N PRO A 362 -3.32 21.68 -12.88
CA PRO A 362 -4.13 21.75 -11.67
C PRO A 362 -5.61 21.95 -12.03
N ALA A 363 -6.50 21.28 -11.31
CA ALA A 363 -7.94 21.45 -11.52
C ALA A 363 -8.32 22.92 -11.33
N THR A 364 -8.71 23.60 -12.42
CA THR A 364 -9.29 24.94 -12.38
C THR A 364 -10.78 24.83 -12.04
N GLY A 365 -11.11 24.56 -10.78
CA GLY A 365 -12.51 24.51 -10.33
C GLY A 365 -12.69 23.89 -8.95
N SER A 366 -13.43 24.57 -8.07
CA SER A 366 -13.91 24.01 -6.81
C SER A 366 -14.98 22.96 -7.10
N HIS A 367 -14.59 21.69 -7.26
CA HIS A 367 -15.56 20.61 -7.23
C HIS A 367 -16.10 20.47 -5.80
N THR A 368 -17.24 21.10 -5.52
CA THR A 368 -18.06 20.91 -4.31
C THR A 368 -18.86 19.59 -4.36
N GLY A 369 -18.25 18.53 -4.89
CA GLY A 369 -18.75 17.17 -4.83
C GLY A 369 -18.19 16.48 -3.59
N THR A 370 -19.01 15.74 -2.86
CA THR A 370 -18.74 15.14 -1.54
C THR A 370 -17.68 14.03 -1.50
N ASN A 371 -16.69 14.04 -2.38
CA ASN A 371 -15.47 13.23 -2.29
C ASN A 371 -14.35 13.92 -3.09
N PRO A 372 -13.39 14.61 -2.45
CA PRO A 372 -12.21 15.04 -3.17
C PRO A 372 -11.40 13.80 -3.56
N VAL A 373 -11.41 13.45 -4.84
CA VAL A 373 -10.33 12.65 -5.43
C VAL A 373 -9.06 13.49 -5.23
N PRO A 374 -7.97 12.95 -4.65
CA PRO A 374 -6.77 13.73 -4.47
C PRO A 374 -6.31 14.26 -5.83
N ALA A 375 -6.34 15.58 -5.99
CA ALA A 375 -5.78 16.23 -7.17
C ALA A 375 -4.32 15.80 -7.27
N VAL A 376 -3.94 15.21 -8.41
CA VAL A 376 -2.55 14.85 -8.70
C VAL A 376 -1.77 16.15 -8.72
N SER A 377 -1.14 16.45 -7.60
CA SER A 377 -0.40 17.69 -7.40
C SER A 377 1.05 17.37 -7.73
N LEU A 378 1.58 18.00 -8.78
CA LEU A 378 3.02 18.03 -8.97
C LEU A 378 3.64 18.82 -7.80
N PRO A 379 4.70 18.33 -7.15
CA PRO A 379 5.33 19.04 -6.05
C PRO A 379 5.83 20.40 -6.53
N VAL A 380 5.19 21.47 -6.05
CA VAL A 380 5.63 22.84 -6.26
C VAL A 380 6.82 23.08 -5.33
N GLY A 381 7.97 23.46 -5.90
CA GLY A 381 9.20 23.72 -5.13
C GLY A 381 9.04 24.84 -4.08
N PRO A 382 9.93 24.92 -3.09
CA PRO A 382 9.83 25.94 -2.05
C PRO A 382 10.25 27.30 -2.62
N GLY A 383 9.28 28.18 -2.85
CA GLY A 383 9.58 29.60 -3.08
C GLY A 383 8.65 30.32 -4.05
N VAL A 384 7.38 30.51 -3.70
CA VAL A 384 6.65 31.76 -3.99
C VAL A 384 5.69 32.02 -2.83
N LYS A 385 5.96 33.05 -2.02
CA LYS A 385 4.94 33.65 -1.16
C LYS A 385 3.90 34.29 -2.09
N THR A 386 2.71 33.71 -2.22
CA THR A 386 1.54 34.45 -2.73
C THR A 386 0.84 35.15 -1.57
N THR A 387 1.55 36.07 -0.91
CA THR A 387 0.88 37.22 -0.28
C THR A 387 0.83 38.31 -1.34
N GLY A 388 -0.25 38.33 -2.10
CA GLY A 388 -0.56 39.35 -3.10
C GLY A 388 -1.97 39.86 -2.87
N SER A 389 -2.17 40.62 -1.80
CA SER A 389 -3.30 41.53 -1.69
C SER A 389 -3.17 42.60 -2.78
N CYS A 390 -4.05 42.58 -3.77
CA CYS A 390 -4.22 43.72 -4.67
C CYS A 390 -5.30 44.68 -4.13
N PRO A 391 -5.04 46.00 -4.14
CA PRO A 391 -5.87 47.02 -3.52
C PRO A 391 -7.04 47.45 -4.41
N GLY A 392 -8.14 47.84 -3.75
CA GLY A 392 -9.05 48.90 -4.18
C GLY A 392 -9.73 48.74 -5.54
N ALA A 393 -10.97 48.25 -5.52
CA ALA A 393 -11.97 48.64 -6.50
C ALA A 393 -13.16 49.21 -5.73
N GLY A 394 -13.39 50.52 -5.92
CA GLY A 394 -14.40 51.29 -5.22
C GLY A 394 -15.82 50.87 -5.57
N ASN A 395 -16.71 51.08 -4.61
CA ASN A 395 -18.16 51.11 -4.81
C ASN A 395 -18.54 52.11 -5.90
N PRO A 396 -19.57 51.80 -6.70
CA PRO A 396 -20.53 52.81 -7.13
C PRO A 396 -21.85 52.70 -6.35
N PRO A 397 -22.60 53.81 -6.24
CA PRO A 397 -23.74 53.96 -5.35
C PRO A 397 -25.04 53.40 -5.95
N GLY A 398 -26.06 53.31 -5.09
CA GLY A 398 -27.29 52.57 -5.32
C GLY A 398 -28.21 53.07 -6.43
N GLN A 399 -29.09 52.17 -6.85
CA GLN A 399 -30.55 52.23 -6.66
C GLN A 399 -31.09 50.81 -6.71
#